data_AF-A0A0W1F8M4-F1
#
_entry.id   AF-A0A0W1F8M4-F1
#
_cell.length_a   1.000
_cell.length_b   1.000
_cell.length_c   1.000
_cell.angle_alpha   90.00
_cell.angle_beta   90.00
_cell.angle_gamma   90.00
#
_symmetry.space_group_name_H-M   'P 1'
#
loop_
_entity.id
_entity.type
_entity.pdbx_description
1 polymer ?
#
loop_
_entity_poly.entity_id
_entity_poly.type
_entity_poly.pdbx_seq_one_letter_code
_entity_poly.pdbx_strand_id
1 'polypeptide(L)'
;MKKILLASALALGAAVVAAAAAPASQWEIGPVIRGKNYSVGMPLAPRPERGGWSFDFPVGSKAAGHVHYVTFRPGSLAGKSRIVVRYRVDAKAGTRFVPQANPDRAGTVSLYLQRRGDNWNARGHYQYYRWYAPAATVRELAPGVGEISVALDDPQWISVLGRPAANSPEALEDALADVDRIGLVFGSSNARGHGVYATAPAKFTMTGFRID
;
A
#
# COMPACT_ATOMS: atom_id res chain seq x y z
N MET A 1 1.09 43.63 51.04
CA MET A 1 1.29 43.65 49.58
C MET A 1 1.85 42.30 49.14
N LYS A 2 1.03 41.40 48.59
CA LYS A 2 1.48 40.11 48.03
C LYS A 2 1.22 40.14 46.52
N LYS A 3 2.28 40.19 45.71
CA LYS A 3 2.22 40.04 44.25
C LYS A 3 2.24 38.55 43.93
N ILE A 4 1.15 38.04 43.37
CA ILE A 4 1.08 36.69 42.79
C ILE A 4 1.58 36.81 41.35
N LEU A 5 2.69 36.15 41.04
CA LEU A 5 3.21 36.00 39.68
C LEU A 5 2.53 34.77 39.05
N LEU A 6 1.70 34.98 38.03
CA LEU A 6 1.25 33.91 37.15
C LEU A 6 2.37 33.61 36.13
N ALA A 7 2.89 32.39 36.15
CA ALA A 7 3.74 31.88 35.08
C ALA A 7 2.86 31.22 34.01
N SER A 8 2.77 31.84 32.83
CA SER A 8 2.15 31.24 31.65
C SER A 8 3.14 30.26 31.00
N ALA A 9 2.86 28.97 31.08
CA ALA A 9 3.59 27.96 30.32
C ALA A 9 3.10 27.97 28.86
N LEU A 10 3.91 28.47 27.93
CA LEU A 10 3.70 28.25 26.51
C LEU A 10 4.12 26.80 26.16
N ALA A 11 3.14 25.96 25.85
CA ALA A 11 3.39 24.68 25.22
C ALA A 11 3.81 24.91 23.76
N LEU A 12 5.11 24.77 23.45
CA LEU A 12 5.55 24.64 22.06
C LEU A 12 5.07 23.31 21.51
N GLY A 13 3.99 23.33 20.73
CA GLY A 13 3.60 22.21 19.89
C GLY A 13 4.66 22.00 18.81
N ALA A 14 5.43 20.92 18.90
CA ALA A 14 6.32 20.50 17.83
C ALA A 14 5.46 20.16 16.59
N ALA A 15 5.53 20.98 15.56
CA ALA A 15 4.97 20.64 14.26
C ALA A 15 5.76 19.46 13.70
N VAL A 16 5.14 18.28 13.69
CA VAL A 16 5.68 17.13 12.97
C VAL A 16 5.63 17.47 11.49
N VAL A 17 6.78 17.81 10.91
CA VAL A 17 6.93 17.95 9.47
C VAL A 17 6.82 16.53 8.90
N ALA A 18 5.62 16.14 8.49
CA ALA A 18 5.42 14.91 7.76
C ALA A 18 6.23 14.99 6.46
N ALA A 19 7.15 14.05 6.24
CA ALA A 19 7.76 13.89 4.94
C ALA A 19 6.64 13.73 3.90
N ALA A 20 6.65 14.60 2.88
CA ALA A 20 5.66 14.54 1.82
C ALA A 20 5.74 13.17 1.14
N ALA A 21 4.60 12.53 0.90
CA ALA A 21 4.54 11.32 0.11
C ALA A 21 5.25 11.54 -1.23
N ALA A 22 5.91 10.49 -1.75
CA ALA A 22 6.56 10.56 -3.07
C ALA A 22 5.59 11.14 -4.13
N PRO A 23 6.03 12.08 -4.98
CA PRO A 23 5.17 12.66 -6.01
C PRO A 23 4.63 11.59 -6.95
N ALA A 24 3.44 11.80 -7.52
CA ALA A 24 2.74 10.83 -8.37
C ALA A 24 3.62 10.24 -9.49
N SER A 25 4.55 11.03 -10.05
CA SER A 25 5.49 10.63 -11.09
C SER A 25 6.51 9.57 -10.66
N GLN A 26 6.70 9.35 -9.36
CA GLN A 26 7.57 8.30 -8.82
C GLN A 26 6.82 6.99 -8.54
N TRP A 27 5.48 7.01 -8.64
CA TRP A 27 4.65 5.82 -8.47
C TRP A 27 4.41 5.13 -9.81
N GLU A 28 4.36 3.81 -9.75
CA GLU A 28 4.13 2.92 -10.89
C GLU A 28 2.91 2.06 -10.62
N ILE A 29 1.98 2.02 -11.58
CA ILE A 29 0.88 1.06 -11.62
C ILE A 29 1.35 -0.18 -12.37
N GLY A 30 1.44 -1.29 -11.64
CA GLY A 30 2.21 -2.46 -12.06
C GLY A 30 1.65 -3.78 -11.50
N PRO A 31 2.48 -4.82 -11.37
CA PRO A 31 3.92 -4.82 -11.61
C PRO A 31 4.20 -4.96 -13.10
N VAL A 32 5.33 -4.39 -13.54
CA VAL A 32 5.95 -4.73 -14.81
C VAL A 32 6.95 -5.86 -14.57
N ILE A 33 6.63 -7.06 -15.04
CA ILE A 33 7.47 -8.25 -14.90
C ILE A 33 7.91 -8.66 -16.30
N ARG A 34 9.23 -8.63 -16.55
CA ARG A 34 9.83 -8.99 -17.85
C ARG A 34 9.16 -8.25 -19.03
N GLY A 35 8.96 -6.93 -18.86
CA GLY A 35 8.35 -6.07 -19.88
C GLY A 35 6.81 -6.13 -19.97
N LYS A 36 6.15 -7.02 -19.23
CA LYS A 36 4.69 -7.13 -19.21
C LYS A 36 4.11 -6.46 -17.97
N ASN A 37 3.21 -5.49 -18.14
CA ASN A 37 2.41 -4.97 -17.05
C ASN A 37 1.25 -5.91 -16.71
N TYR A 38 1.12 -6.30 -15.45
CA TYR A 38 0.03 -7.14 -14.96
C TYR A 38 -1.20 -6.33 -14.52
N SER A 39 -1.06 -5.02 -14.30
CA SER A 39 -2.22 -4.11 -14.23
C SER A 39 -2.78 -3.83 -15.62
N VAL A 40 -3.49 -4.81 -16.19
CA VAL A 40 -4.05 -4.73 -17.54
C VAL A 40 -5.01 -3.53 -17.66
N GLY A 41 -4.95 -2.80 -18.76
CA GLY A 41 -5.84 -1.66 -19.05
C GLY A 41 -5.55 -0.40 -18.21
N MET A 42 -4.51 -0.41 -17.38
CA MET A 42 -4.11 0.75 -16.58
C MET A 42 -2.96 1.54 -17.24
N PRO A 43 -2.89 2.87 -17.06
CA PRO A 43 -1.69 3.63 -17.38
C PRO A 43 -0.53 3.21 -16.47
N LEU A 44 0.73 3.46 -16.86
CA LEU A 44 1.90 3.10 -16.06
C LEU A 44 2.07 3.91 -14.77
N ALA A 45 1.47 5.09 -14.68
CA ALA A 45 1.56 5.96 -13.52
C ALA A 45 0.17 6.45 -13.10
N PRO A 46 -0.09 6.68 -11.80
CA PRO A 46 -1.31 7.33 -11.36
C PRO A 46 -1.31 8.81 -11.75
N ARG A 47 -2.49 9.43 -11.79
CA ARG A 47 -2.63 10.85 -12.05
C ARG A 47 -2.27 11.64 -10.79
N PRO A 48 -1.53 12.75 -10.90
CA PRO A 48 -1.29 13.63 -9.77
C PRO A 48 -2.61 14.18 -9.23
N GLU A 49 -2.69 14.30 -7.90
CA GLU A 49 -3.79 14.95 -7.21
C GLU A 49 -3.28 15.87 -6.11
N ARG A 50 -4.10 16.83 -5.67
CA ARG A 50 -3.72 17.69 -4.55
C ARG A 50 -3.51 16.83 -3.29
N GLY A 51 -2.26 16.77 -2.81
CA GLY A 51 -1.90 15.98 -1.63
C GLY A 51 -1.67 14.49 -1.88
N GLY A 52 -1.59 14.05 -3.13
CA GLY A 52 -1.26 12.66 -3.45
C GLY A 52 -1.45 12.30 -4.93
N TRP A 53 -2.10 11.18 -5.19
CA TRP A 53 -2.32 10.67 -6.54
C TRP A 53 -3.61 9.86 -6.62
N SER A 54 -4.09 9.63 -7.84
CA SER A 54 -5.31 8.85 -8.06
C SER A 54 -5.27 7.99 -9.31
N PHE A 55 -6.17 7.02 -9.37
CA PHE A 55 -6.50 6.30 -10.60
C PHE A 55 -7.98 5.94 -10.61
N ASP A 56 -8.52 5.73 -11.82
CA ASP A 56 -9.86 5.17 -12.00
C ASP A 56 -9.75 3.65 -12.10
N PHE A 57 -10.62 2.92 -11.41
CA PHE A 57 -10.69 1.48 -11.59
C PHE A 57 -11.22 1.17 -13.00
N PRO A 58 -10.67 0.16 -13.71
CA PRO A 58 -11.30 -0.38 -14.89
C PRO A 58 -12.71 -0.86 -14.57
N VAL A 59 -13.64 -0.72 -15.52
CA VAL A 59 -15.08 -0.92 -15.27
C VAL A 59 -15.60 -2.12 -16.05
N GLY A 60 -16.47 -2.90 -15.40
CA GLY A 60 -17.35 -3.87 -16.06
C GLY A 60 -16.82 -5.30 -16.08
N SER A 61 -15.56 -5.52 -16.48
CA SER A 61 -15.00 -6.88 -16.54
C SER A 61 -13.49 -6.93 -16.38
N LYS A 62 -12.98 -8.12 -16.03
CA LYS A 62 -11.54 -8.43 -16.05
C LYS A 62 -10.87 -8.13 -17.40
N ALA A 63 -11.58 -8.34 -18.51
CA ALA A 63 -11.03 -8.11 -19.85
C ALA A 63 -10.84 -6.61 -20.15
N ALA A 64 -11.65 -5.74 -19.54
CA ALA A 64 -11.48 -4.29 -19.64
C ALA A 64 -10.25 -3.80 -18.85
N GLY A 65 -9.78 -4.57 -17.87
CA GLY A 65 -8.58 -4.29 -17.10
C GLY A 65 -8.75 -4.57 -15.61
N HIS A 66 -7.67 -4.37 -14.86
CA HIS A 66 -7.64 -4.47 -13.41
C HIS A 66 -6.34 -3.88 -12.86
N VAL A 67 -6.41 -3.24 -11.70
CA VAL A 67 -5.22 -2.72 -10.98
C VAL A 67 -4.70 -3.78 -10.02
N HIS A 68 -3.41 -4.12 -10.09
CA HIS A 68 -2.76 -5.06 -9.18
C HIS A 68 -1.90 -4.33 -8.13
N TYR A 69 -0.96 -3.47 -8.52
CA TYR A 69 0.00 -2.83 -7.62
C TYR A 69 0.08 -1.35 -7.96
N VAL A 70 0.23 -0.50 -6.95
CA VAL A 70 0.67 0.89 -7.11
C VAL A 70 1.81 1.13 -6.12
N THR A 71 3.04 1.24 -6.63
CA THR A 71 4.26 1.23 -5.80
C THR A 71 5.27 2.28 -6.25
N PHE A 72 6.13 2.70 -5.33
CA PHE A 72 7.28 3.56 -5.61
C PHE A 72 8.55 2.97 -5.00
N ARG A 73 9.70 3.60 -5.25
CA ARG A 73 10.99 3.20 -4.69
C ARG A 73 11.35 4.10 -3.50
N PRO A 74 11.27 3.63 -2.25
CA PRO A 74 11.52 4.47 -1.07
C PRO A 74 13.01 4.55 -0.69
N GLY A 75 13.84 3.63 -1.18
CA GLY A 75 15.17 3.39 -0.60
C GLY A 75 15.10 2.52 0.66
N SER A 76 16.16 2.52 1.47
CA SER A 76 16.20 1.72 2.71
C SER A 76 15.16 2.20 3.73
N LEU A 77 14.55 1.25 4.43
CA LEU A 77 13.68 1.49 5.59
C LEU A 77 14.35 1.07 6.91
N ALA A 78 15.66 0.82 6.92
CA ALA A 78 16.39 0.55 8.15
C ALA A 78 16.22 1.71 9.15
N GLY A 79 15.92 1.36 10.41
CA GLY A 79 15.68 2.34 11.48
C GLY A 79 14.33 3.07 11.41
N LYS A 80 13.46 2.73 10.44
CA LYS A 80 12.08 3.20 10.39
C LYS A 80 11.20 2.34 11.28
N SER A 81 10.13 2.92 11.78
CA SER A 81 9.26 2.32 12.79
C SER A 81 7.91 1.88 12.24
N ARG A 82 7.33 2.67 11.32
CA ARG A 82 5.93 2.46 10.90
C ARG A 82 5.65 3.08 9.54
N ILE A 83 4.68 2.48 8.85
CA ILE A 83 4.08 3.04 7.64
C ILE A 83 2.62 3.36 7.91
N VAL A 84 2.18 4.55 7.53
CA VAL A 84 0.77 4.97 7.57
C VAL A 84 0.32 5.42 6.19
N VAL A 85 -0.77 4.81 5.72
CA VAL A 85 -1.37 5.07 4.42
C VAL A 85 -2.80 5.55 4.62
N ARG A 86 -3.16 6.64 3.97
CA ARG A 86 -4.51 7.20 3.95
C ARG A 86 -5.01 7.29 2.53
N TYR A 87 -6.26 6.90 2.32
CA TYR A 87 -6.88 6.91 1.01
C TYR A 87 -8.37 7.24 1.09
N ARG A 88 -8.92 7.55 -0.08
CA ARG A 88 -10.35 7.71 -0.33
C ARG A 88 -10.75 6.90 -1.55
N VAL A 89 -11.92 6.29 -1.49
CA VAL A 89 -12.58 5.65 -2.63
C VAL A 89 -13.87 6.41 -2.93
N ASP A 90 -13.94 6.97 -4.13
CA ASP A 90 -15.12 7.64 -4.65
C ASP A 90 -15.86 6.67 -5.58
N ALA A 91 -17.05 6.21 -5.19
CA ALA A 91 -17.88 5.35 -6.03
C ALA A 91 -19.37 5.49 -5.66
N LYS A 92 -20.25 5.16 -6.61
CA LYS A 92 -21.70 5.14 -6.35
C LYS A 92 -22.05 4.02 -5.37
N ALA A 93 -23.10 4.21 -4.57
CA ALA A 93 -23.67 3.15 -3.75
C ALA A 93 -23.97 1.91 -4.60
N GLY A 94 -23.67 0.71 -4.06
CA GLY A 94 -23.82 -0.56 -4.78
C GLY A 94 -22.67 -0.90 -5.74
N THR A 95 -21.68 -0.03 -5.93
CA THR A 95 -20.47 -0.38 -6.70
C THR A 95 -19.71 -1.49 -5.99
N ARG A 96 -19.45 -2.61 -6.68
CA ARG A 96 -18.62 -3.69 -6.18
C ARG A 96 -17.21 -3.57 -6.76
N PHE A 97 -16.22 -3.88 -5.92
CA PHE A 97 -14.83 -4.04 -6.32
C PHE A 97 -14.54 -5.54 -6.43
N VAL A 98 -14.33 -6.01 -7.66
CA VAL A 98 -14.26 -7.43 -8.00
C VAL A 98 -12.79 -7.84 -8.18
N PRO A 99 -12.25 -8.72 -7.32
CA PRO A 99 -10.91 -9.23 -7.49
C PRO A 99 -10.89 -10.28 -8.59
N GLN A 100 -10.07 -10.07 -9.62
CA GLN A 100 -10.14 -10.85 -10.87
C GLN A 100 -9.77 -12.33 -10.71
N ALA A 101 -8.97 -12.67 -9.69
CA ALA A 101 -8.62 -14.06 -9.38
C ALA A 101 -9.70 -14.79 -8.58
N ASN A 102 -10.50 -14.07 -7.77
CA ASN A 102 -11.49 -14.65 -6.86
C ASN A 102 -12.81 -13.84 -6.86
N PRO A 103 -13.57 -13.78 -7.96
CA PRO A 103 -14.67 -12.81 -8.15
C PRO A 103 -15.80 -12.84 -7.10
N ASP A 104 -15.93 -13.95 -6.38
CA ASP A 104 -16.91 -14.15 -5.31
C ASP A 104 -16.50 -13.55 -3.96
N ARG A 105 -15.27 -13.01 -3.86
CA ARG A 105 -14.74 -12.36 -2.66
C ARG A 105 -14.79 -10.84 -2.76
N ALA A 106 -14.70 -10.17 -1.62
CA ALA A 106 -14.50 -8.72 -1.57
C ALA A 106 -13.14 -8.33 -2.18
N GLY A 107 -13.16 -7.27 -3.00
CA GLY A 107 -11.95 -6.58 -3.43
C GLY A 107 -11.29 -5.89 -2.25
N THR A 108 -9.97 -5.97 -2.16
CA THR A 108 -9.19 -5.49 -1.01
C THR A 108 -8.00 -4.65 -1.46
N VAL A 109 -7.51 -3.84 -0.53
CA VAL A 109 -6.25 -3.10 -0.60
C VAL A 109 -5.39 -3.46 0.62
N SER A 110 -4.10 -3.68 0.38
CA SER A 110 -3.12 -4.08 1.40
C SER A 110 -1.79 -3.37 1.15
N LEU A 111 -1.08 -3.03 2.22
CA LEU A 111 0.31 -2.60 2.13
C LEU A 111 1.21 -3.78 1.72
N TYR A 112 2.23 -3.48 0.93
CA TYR A 112 3.16 -4.42 0.31
C TYR A 112 4.58 -3.84 0.27
N LEU A 113 5.55 -4.71 0.45
CA LEU A 113 6.98 -4.43 0.34
C LEU A 113 7.69 -5.50 -0.51
N GLN A 114 8.65 -5.06 -1.31
CA GLN A 114 9.50 -5.89 -2.15
C GLN A 114 10.97 -5.53 -1.94
N ARG A 115 11.78 -6.53 -1.63
CA ARG A 115 13.24 -6.45 -1.60
C ARG A 115 13.79 -6.37 -3.02
N ARG A 116 14.86 -5.62 -3.20
CA ARG A 116 15.65 -5.59 -4.44
C ARG A 116 16.17 -6.99 -4.79
N GLY A 117 16.22 -7.28 -6.09
CA GLY A 117 16.67 -8.58 -6.59
C GLY A 117 15.60 -9.67 -6.62
N ASP A 118 14.35 -9.38 -6.26
CA ASP A 118 13.26 -10.36 -6.39
C ASP A 118 13.12 -10.86 -7.84
N ASN A 119 12.96 -12.18 -7.98
CA ASN A 119 12.84 -12.85 -9.27
C ASN A 119 11.39 -13.25 -9.61
N TRP A 120 10.43 -12.89 -8.76
CA TRP A 120 9.00 -13.16 -8.87
C TRP A 120 8.57 -14.64 -8.76
N ASN A 121 9.49 -15.59 -8.63
CA ASN A 121 9.14 -17.03 -8.56
C ASN A 121 8.97 -17.55 -7.12
N ALA A 122 9.40 -16.79 -6.11
CA ALA A 122 9.31 -17.13 -4.70
C ALA A 122 9.97 -18.47 -4.28
N ARG A 123 10.80 -19.08 -5.12
CA ARG A 123 11.46 -20.35 -4.82
C ARG A 123 12.65 -20.13 -3.90
N GLY A 124 12.83 -21.01 -2.90
CA GLY A 124 13.95 -20.92 -1.96
C GLY A 124 13.93 -19.62 -1.16
N HIS A 125 15.06 -18.91 -1.10
CA HIS A 125 15.19 -17.65 -0.36
C HIS A 125 14.32 -16.52 -0.92
N TYR A 126 13.95 -16.56 -2.21
CA TYR A 126 13.11 -15.55 -2.84
C TYR A 126 11.67 -15.50 -2.28
N GLN A 127 11.24 -16.49 -1.49
CA GLN A 127 9.96 -16.40 -0.77
C GLN A 127 9.89 -15.21 0.19
N TYR A 128 11.04 -14.74 0.69
CA TYR A 128 11.14 -13.63 1.63
C TYR A 128 11.46 -12.29 0.96
N TYR A 129 11.39 -12.23 -0.37
CA TYR A 129 11.67 -10.98 -1.10
C TYR A 129 10.41 -10.14 -1.30
N ARG A 130 9.24 -10.67 -0.94
CA ARG A 130 7.96 -9.99 -1.01
C ARG A 130 7.19 -10.24 0.27
N TRP A 131 6.73 -9.15 0.86
CA TRP A 131 6.02 -9.13 2.13
C TRP A 131 4.70 -8.37 2.00
N TYR A 132 3.64 -8.96 2.53
CA TYR A 132 2.33 -8.33 2.67
C TYR A 132 2.10 -7.97 4.13
N ALA A 133 1.46 -6.82 4.36
CA ALA A 133 1.11 -6.39 5.71
C ALA A 133 0.24 -7.42 6.45
N PRO A 134 0.21 -7.40 7.80
CA PRO A 134 -0.61 -8.31 8.60
C PRO A 134 -2.06 -8.37 8.12
N ALA A 135 -2.67 -9.56 8.15
CA ALA A 135 -4.04 -9.77 7.68
C ALA A 135 -5.06 -8.83 8.33
N ALA A 136 -4.87 -8.49 9.62
CA ALA A 136 -5.72 -7.56 10.36
C ALA A 136 -5.71 -6.11 9.80
N THR A 137 -4.71 -5.77 8.98
CA THR A 137 -4.57 -4.42 8.40
C THR A 137 -5.08 -4.34 6.96
N VAL A 138 -5.49 -5.47 6.37
CA VAL A 138 -6.13 -5.50 5.05
C VAL A 138 -7.47 -4.79 5.13
N ARG A 139 -7.77 -3.96 4.13
CA ARG A 139 -9.05 -3.27 4.04
C ARG A 139 -9.82 -3.75 2.82
N GLU A 140 -11.10 -4.00 3.01
CA GLU A 140 -12.02 -4.14 1.89
C GLU A 140 -12.20 -2.78 1.21
N LEU A 141 -12.28 -2.79 -0.13
CA LEU A 141 -12.57 -1.61 -0.90
C LEU A 141 -14.07 -1.31 -0.81
N ALA A 142 -14.39 -0.14 -0.31
CA ALA A 142 -15.73 0.40 -0.24
C ALA A 142 -15.67 1.93 -0.36
N PRO A 143 -16.75 2.60 -0.80
CA PRO A 143 -16.81 4.06 -0.82
C PRO A 143 -16.49 4.65 0.56
N GLY A 144 -15.70 5.73 0.58
CA GLY A 144 -15.32 6.42 1.82
C GLY A 144 -13.82 6.55 2.01
N VAL A 145 -13.42 6.85 3.25
CA VAL A 145 -12.01 7.02 3.63
C VAL A 145 -11.49 5.77 4.33
N GLY A 146 -10.21 5.47 4.15
CA GLY A 146 -9.56 4.36 4.81
C GLY A 146 -8.15 4.71 5.27
N GLU A 147 -7.70 3.98 6.29
CA GLU A 147 -6.34 4.07 6.83
C GLU A 147 -5.77 2.66 7.05
N ILE A 148 -4.52 2.48 6.62
CA ILE A 148 -3.68 1.32 6.89
C ILE A 148 -2.48 1.83 7.68
N SER A 149 -2.23 1.25 8.86
CA SER A 149 -1.09 1.59 9.71
C SER A 149 -0.42 0.31 10.15
N VAL A 150 0.87 0.15 9.86
CA VAL A 150 1.61 -1.09 10.07
C VAL A 150 2.97 -0.77 10.67
N ALA A 151 3.25 -1.34 11.84
CA ALA A 151 4.59 -1.28 12.43
C ALA A 151 5.55 -2.15 11.61
N LEU A 152 6.78 -1.67 11.41
CA LEU A 152 7.76 -2.37 10.57
C LEU A 152 8.35 -3.60 11.27
N ASP A 153 8.26 -3.66 12.59
CA ASP A 153 8.65 -4.79 13.44
C ASP A 153 7.49 -5.76 13.74
N ASP A 154 6.31 -5.58 13.12
CA ASP A 154 5.16 -6.44 13.37
C ASP A 154 5.46 -7.91 12.98
N PRO A 155 5.41 -8.87 13.92
CA PRO A 155 5.73 -10.27 13.64
C PRO A 155 4.76 -10.94 12.66
N GLN A 156 3.64 -10.30 12.34
CA GLN A 156 2.59 -10.79 11.44
C GLN A 156 2.73 -10.29 10.00
N TRP A 157 3.81 -9.60 9.62
CA TRP A 157 4.16 -9.45 8.20
C TRP A 157 4.22 -10.83 7.53
N ILE A 158 3.68 -10.94 6.32
CA ILE A 158 3.43 -12.23 5.66
C ILE A 158 4.27 -12.33 4.40
N SER A 159 5.17 -13.30 4.32
CA SER A 159 5.96 -13.58 3.11
C SER A 159 5.03 -13.97 1.94
N VAL A 160 5.52 -13.93 0.70
CA VAL A 160 4.66 -14.24 -0.45
C VAL A 160 4.14 -15.69 -0.49
N LEU A 161 4.76 -16.59 0.28
CA LEU A 161 4.27 -17.97 0.48
C LEU A 161 3.47 -18.14 1.79
N GLY A 162 3.06 -17.05 2.43
CA GLY A 162 2.17 -17.09 3.59
C GLY A 162 2.86 -17.32 4.94
N ARG A 163 4.19 -17.18 5.03
CA ARG A 163 4.91 -17.37 6.29
C ARG A 163 4.93 -16.07 7.10
N PRO A 164 4.54 -16.07 8.39
CA PRO A 164 4.65 -14.89 9.22
C PRO A 164 6.12 -14.55 9.50
N ALA A 165 6.43 -13.27 9.66
CA ALA A 165 7.77 -12.77 9.96
C ALA A 165 8.31 -13.30 11.29
N ALA A 166 7.44 -13.63 12.26
CA ALA A 166 7.82 -14.35 13.48
C ALA A 166 8.67 -15.60 13.23
N ASN A 167 8.48 -16.28 12.09
CA ASN A 167 9.23 -17.48 11.76
C ASN A 167 10.61 -17.18 11.14
N SER A 168 10.84 -15.95 10.68
CA SER A 168 12.07 -15.53 9.98
C SER A 168 12.25 -14.00 10.10
N PRO A 169 12.47 -13.46 11.31
CA PRO A 169 12.50 -12.01 11.54
C PRO A 169 13.65 -11.34 10.77
N GLU A 170 14.84 -11.95 10.76
CA GLU A 170 16.01 -11.49 9.99
C GLU A 170 15.69 -11.31 8.50
N ALA A 171 14.83 -12.15 7.93
CA ALA A 171 14.46 -12.06 6.52
C ALA A 171 13.57 -10.85 6.21
N LEU A 172 12.77 -10.39 7.18
CA LEU A 172 12.03 -9.13 7.08
C LEU A 172 12.98 -7.94 7.22
N GLU A 173 13.89 -7.99 8.20
CA GLU A 173 14.91 -6.94 8.41
C GLU A 173 15.76 -6.73 7.16
N ASP A 174 16.24 -7.82 6.55
CA ASP A 174 16.93 -7.84 5.26
C ASP A 174 16.13 -7.16 4.14
N ALA A 175 14.82 -7.43 4.10
CA ALA A 175 13.94 -6.85 3.09
C ALA A 175 13.72 -5.36 3.33
N LEU A 176 13.63 -4.91 4.58
CA LEU A 176 13.53 -3.50 4.98
C LEU A 176 14.83 -2.73 4.72
N ALA A 177 15.99 -3.38 4.88
CA ALA A 177 17.29 -2.77 4.61
C ALA A 177 17.49 -2.45 3.12
N ASP A 178 16.95 -3.28 2.21
CA ASP A 178 17.14 -3.15 0.75
C ASP A 178 15.80 -3.21 -0.03
N VAL A 179 14.89 -2.28 0.28
CA VAL A 179 13.61 -2.16 -0.42
C VAL A 179 13.82 -1.64 -1.84
N ASP A 180 13.25 -2.35 -2.83
CA ASP A 180 13.08 -1.81 -4.18
C ASP A 180 11.69 -1.20 -4.36
N ARG A 181 10.62 -1.88 -3.96
CA ARG A 181 9.25 -1.37 -4.12
C ARG A 181 8.49 -1.39 -2.81
N ILE A 182 7.73 -0.34 -2.58
CA ILE A 182 6.72 -0.29 -1.53
C ILE A 182 5.45 0.38 -2.03
N GLY A 183 4.31 0.00 -1.48
CA GLY A 183 3.05 0.66 -1.77
C GLY A 183 1.85 -0.24 -1.53
N LEU A 184 0.86 -0.14 -2.39
CA LEU A 184 -0.39 -0.86 -2.25
C LEU A 184 -0.52 -1.98 -3.27
N VAL A 185 -1.12 -3.07 -2.84
CA VAL A 185 -1.59 -4.15 -3.69
C VAL A 185 -3.09 -4.31 -3.58
N PHE A 186 -3.69 -4.68 -4.71
CA PHE A 186 -5.12 -4.82 -4.89
C PHE A 186 -5.42 -6.28 -5.27
N GLY A 187 -6.41 -6.88 -4.63
CA GLY A 187 -6.80 -8.26 -4.89
C GLY A 187 -7.87 -8.73 -3.91
N SER A 188 -7.73 -9.94 -3.38
CA SER A 188 -8.57 -10.46 -2.29
C SER A 188 -7.69 -10.86 -1.10
N SER A 189 -8.31 -11.16 0.05
CA SER A 189 -7.60 -11.52 1.28
C SER A 189 -6.56 -12.64 1.12
N ASN A 190 -6.81 -13.61 0.23
CA ASN A 190 -5.94 -14.74 -0.09
C ASN A 190 -5.26 -14.67 -1.47
N ALA A 191 -5.47 -13.59 -2.25
CA ALA A 191 -4.80 -13.37 -3.54
C ALA A 191 -4.46 -11.89 -3.68
N ARG A 192 -3.59 -11.40 -2.80
CA ARG A 192 -3.18 -10.00 -2.74
C ARG A 192 -2.28 -9.67 -3.93
N GLY A 193 -2.53 -8.54 -4.57
CA GLY A 193 -1.82 -8.15 -5.80
C GLY A 193 -2.26 -8.95 -7.02
N HIS A 194 -3.40 -9.64 -6.97
CA HIS A 194 -3.92 -10.34 -8.14
C HIS A 194 -4.91 -9.53 -8.96
N GLY A 195 -5.16 -8.25 -8.66
CA GLY A 195 -5.94 -7.40 -9.53
C GLY A 195 -7.37 -7.19 -9.07
N VAL A 196 -7.85 -5.96 -9.17
CA VAL A 196 -9.25 -5.56 -8.90
C VAL A 196 -9.76 -4.65 -10.01
N TYR A 197 -11.03 -4.83 -10.39
CA TYR A 197 -11.80 -3.89 -11.21
C TYR A 197 -13.11 -3.54 -10.51
N ALA A 198 -13.85 -2.55 -11.02
CA ALA A 198 -15.12 -2.11 -10.44
C ALA A 198 -16.32 -2.45 -11.35
N THR A 199 -17.50 -2.65 -10.77
CA THR A 199 -18.74 -2.88 -11.56
C THR A 199 -19.35 -1.60 -12.11
N ALA A 200 -18.92 -0.44 -11.61
CA ALA A 200 -19.33 0.89 -12.04
C ALA A 200 -18.14 1.86 -11.87
N PRO A 201 -18.19 3.08 -12.45
CA PRO A 201 -17.11 4.06 -12.29
C PRO A 201 -16.75 4.29 -10.82
N ALA A 202 -15.45 4.13 -10.51
CA ALA A 202 -14.90 4.31 -9.19
C ALA A 202 -13.48 4.86 -9.29
N LYS A 203 -13.09 5.71 -8.32
CA LYS A 203 -11.77 6.32 -8.24
C LYS A 203 -11.12 5.97 -6.90
N PHE A 204 -9.87 5.54 -6.94
CA PHE A 204 -9.01 5.47 -5.76
C PHE A 204 -8.15 6.73 -5.71
N THR A 205 -8.11 7.38 -4.55
CA THR A 205 -7.24 8.53 -4.30
C THR A 205 -6.38 8.25 -3.07
N MET A 206 -5.06 8.22 -3.26
CA MET A 206 -4.10 8.26 -2.17
C MET A 206 -4.05 9.69 -1.62
N THR A 207 -4.31 9.85 -0.33
CA THR A 207 -4.33 11.17 0.34
C THR A 207 -3.19 11.33 1.34
N GLY A 208 -2.42 10.27 1.61
CA GLY A 208 -1.20 10.35 2.40
C GLY A 208 -0.46 9.03 2.48
N PHE A 209 0.86 9.09 2.40
CA PHE A 209 1.76 7.95 2.61
C PHE A 209 2.94 8.44 3.43
N ARG A 210 3.07 7.96 4.66
CA ARG A 210 4.10 8.36 5.61
C ARG A 210 4.91 7.15 6.07
N ILE A 211 6.21 7.33 6.12
CA ILE A 211 7.19 6.41 6.69
C ILE A 211 7.83 7.15 7.86
N ASP A 212 7.68 6.61 9.07
CA ASP A 212 8.18 7.21 10.33
C ASP A 212 9.62 6.73 10.60
#